data_AF-K0XEI9-F1
#
_entry.id   AF-K0XEI9-F1
#
_cell.length_a   1.000
_cell.length_b   1.000
_cell.length_c   1.000
_cell.angle_alpha   90.00
_cell.angle_beta   90.00
_cell.angle_gamma   90.00
#
_symmetry.space_group_name_H-M   'P 1'
#
loop_
_entity.id
_entity.type
_entity.pdbx_description
1 polymer ?
#
loop_
_entity_poly.entity_id
_entity_poly.type
_entity_poly.pdbx_seq_one_letter_code
_entity_poly.pdbx_strand_id
1 'polypeptide(L)'
;MNKLMKSLCGTLWIALMCPSCDSAESYDPPIDLQKSCVVERIGDALYVSSKLDESNDIVYVFEKCMFNKLYTFSKVGVVANSSSKPVAHSQDVASMTLLNEATSDNIGPFELMAGGWCGGNHSYADDNTTRTAFTDKVIIKCNDKELTGDAVLNATDVRVYVWSYIYNPASAYQEDGKYLFSDTLCKEFSSYNICRNTINVEVTHTYMNKSSVTVNRYYGMQSMFKDEECTFTPEGEYIGWIPQAQVDRFTKTNYPNFHRFIEKSSTAYQSAHMFNEGLGTRGEVDASDVVFIGNSYGKSYHKVIGSKSRSKGDTDYWKGAYTWFVSPVADDEDLLCYCGYIRDKEAVYIDFKKAANRQIALPERFVGKDFAIYESSEGVSCKWSETQGTISVVANEAGSCVIVF
;
A
#
# COMPACT_ATOMS: atom_id res chain seq x y z
N MET A 1 -5.04 -41.10 43.35
CA MET A 1 -5.91 -42.27 43.10
C MET A 1 -7.35 -41.75 43.13
N ASN A 2 -7.93 -41.43 41.96
CA ASN A 2 -8.95 -42.21 41.23
C ASN A 2 -10.31 -42.25 41.95
N LYS A 3 -11.49 -41.94 41.38
CA LYS A 3 -12.05 -41.67 40.03
C LYS A 3 -13.43 -41.01 40.28
N LEU A 4 -13.87 -39.94 39.61
CA LEU A 4 -14.54 -39.85 38.30
C LEU A 4 -15.78 -40.76 38.10
N MET A 5 -16.98 -40.17 38.02
CA MET A 5 -17.97 -40.48 36.97
C MET A 5 -19.08 -39.40 36.82
N LYS A 6 -19.46 -39.17 35.56
CA LYS A 6 -20.34 -38.14 34.98
C LYS A 6 -21.84 -38.55 34.94
N SER A 7 -22.72 -37.57 34.67
CA SER A 7 -23.87 -37.60 33.72
C SER A 7 -25.09 -36.84 34.30
N LEU A 8 -25.45 -35.62 33.86
CA LEU A 8 -26.15 -35.14 32.64
C LEU A 8 -27.68 -34.93 32.81
N CYS A 9 -28.06 -33.67 32.61
CA CYS A 9 -29.24 -33.12 31.93
C CYS A 9 -30.64 -33.05 32.59
N GLY A 10 -31.16 -31.82 32.62
CA GLY A 10 -32.51 -31.50 32.15
C GLY A 10 -33.38 -30.69 33.11
N THR A 11 -33.47 -29.37 32.97
CA THR A 11 -34.68 -28.64 33.41
C THR A 11 -34.98 -27.41 32.55
N LEU A 12 -36.19 -27.46 32.01
CA LEU A 12 -36.97 -26.52 31.22
C LEU A 12 -37.27 -25.23 32.01
N TRP A 13 -37.09 -24.05 31.41
CA TRP A 13 -37.57 -22.78 31.98
C TRP A 13 -38.71 -22.18 31.14
N ILE A 14 -39.76 -21.82 31.86
CA ILE A 14 -41.05 -21.27 31.41
C ILE A 14 -40.87 -19.82 30.97
N ALA A 15 -41.39 -19.45 29.81
CA ALA A 15 -41.48 -18.07 29.35
C ALA A 15 -42.69 -17.37 30.00
N LEU A 16 -42.41 -16.32 30.79
CA LEU A 16 -43.39 -15.32 31.19
C LEU A 16 -43.18 -14.07 30.33
N MET A 17 -44.19 -13.70 29.55
CA MET A 17 -44.22 -12.42 28.84
C MET A 17 -44.66 -11.29 29.78
N CYS A 18 -43.87 -10.22 29.81
CA CYS A 18 -44.25 -8.91 30.35
C CYS A 18 -44.11 -7.88 29.21
N PRO A 19 -45.10 -7.01 28.94
CA PRO A 19 -45.01 -6.01 27.91
C PRO A 19 -44.59 -4.66 28.49
N SER A 20 -43.35 -4.24 28.25
CA SER A 20 -42.97 -2.83 28.40
C SER A 20 -41.76 -2.49 27.55
N CYS A 21 -42.00 -1.53 26.65
CA CYS A 21 -41.06 -0.65 25.95
C CYS A 21 -39.59 -0.73 26.39
N ASP A 22 -38.75 -1.38 25.59
CA ASP A 22 -37.33 -1.09 25.49
C ASP A 22 -37.02 -0.86 24.01
N SER A 23 -36.67 0.39 23.68
CA SER A 23 -36.03 0.72 22.42
C SER A 23 -34.78 -0.14 22.30
N ALA A 24 -34.66 -0.87 21.19
CA ALA A 24 -33.43 -1.56 20.83
C ALA A 24 -32.33 -0.52 20.61
N GLU A 25 -31.64 -0.12 21.68
CA GLU A 25 -30.31 0.44 21.57
C GLU A 25 -29.43 -0.65 20.95
N SER A 26 -29.02 -0.42 19.72
CA SER A 26 -27.98 -1.23 19.07
C SER A 26 -26.75 -1.15 19.94
N TYR A 27 -26.47 -2.23 20.67
CA TYR A 27 -25.21 -2.40 21.38
C TYR A 27 -24.11 -2.58 20.34
N ASP A 28 -23.62 -1.47 19.79
CA ASP A 28 -22.36 -1.46 19.07
C ASP A 28 -21.26 -1.75 20.09
N PRO A 29 -20.48 -2.82 19.92
CA PRO A 29 -19.35 -3.09 20.81
C PRO A 29 -18.42 -1.87 20.81
N PRO A 30 -17.66 -1.62 21.89
CA PRO A 30 -16.74 -0.50 21.95
C PRO A 30 -15.81 -0.55 20.74
N ILE A 31 -15.97 0.42 19.84
CA ILE A 31 -15.09 0.59 18.70
C ILE A 31 -13.70 0.83 19.28
N ASP A 32 -12.74 -0.03 18.94
CA ASP A 32 -11.34 0.30 19.11
C ASP A 32 -11.08 1.53 18.25
N LEU A 33 -11.12 2.71 18.88
CA LEU A 33 -10.89 4.01 18.23
C LEU A 33 -9.54 4.05 17.49
N GLN A 34 -8.63 3.12 17.81
CA GLN A 34 -7.36 2.98 17.11
C GLN A 34 -7.47 2.27 15.76
N LYS A 35 -8.53 1.49 15.48
CA LYS A 35 -8.73 0.76 14.22
C LYS A 35 -9.89 1.27 13.37
N SER A 36 -10.70 2.18 13.88
CA SER A 36 -11.83 2.73 13.12
C SER A 36 -11.43 3.82 12.13
N CYS A 37 -12.02 3.75 10.95
CA CYS A 37 -12.00 4.78 9.94
C CYS A 37 -13.43 5.27 9.66
N VAL A 38 -13.54 6.50 9.16
CA VAL A 38 -14.79 6.99 8.56
C VAL A 38 -14.67 6.80 7.05
N VAL A 39 -15.69 6.19 6.47
CA VAL A 39 -15.79 5.94 5.04
C VAL A 39 -16.94 6.75 4.48
N GLU A 40 -16.68 7.52 3.43
CA GLU A 40 -17.71 8.21 2.66
C GLU A 40 -17.59 7.83 1.19
N ARG A 41 -18.70 7.40 0.58
CA ARG A 41 -18.83 7.22 -0.86
C ARG A 41 -19.78 8.27 -1.40
N ILE A 42 -19.37 8.98 -2.44
CA ILE A 42 -20.20 9.94 -3.18
C ILE A 42 -19.98 9.71 -4.68
N GLY A 43 -20.98 9.17 -5.35
CA GLY A 43 -20.89 8.74 -6.75
C GLY A 43 -19.79 7.70 -6.97
N ASP A 44 -18.83 8.06 -7.82
CA ASP A 44 -17.64 7.25 -8.14
C ASP A 44 -16.47 7.54 -7.18
N ALA A 45 -16.55 8.51 -6.26
CA ALA A 45 -15.46 8.81 -5.34
C ALA A 45 -15.65 8.07 -4.00
N LEU A 46 -14.55 7.60 -3.43
CA LEU A 46 -14.47 7.01 -2.09
C LEU A 46 -13.43 7.75 -1.26
N TYR A 47 -13.84 8.16 -0.06
CA TYR A 47 -13.03 8.82 0.94
C TYR A 47 -12.90 7.91 2.15
N VAL A 48 -11.68 7.73 2.64
CA VAL A 48 -11.40 6.95 3.86
C VAL A 48 -10.50 7.78 4.76
N SER A 49 -10.96 8.11 5.96
CA SER A 49 -10.21 8.90 6.94
C SER A 49 -9.94 8.10 8.21
N SER A 50 -8.75 8.26 8.79
CA SER A 50 -8.33 7.57 10.02
C SER A 50 -7.45 8.48 10.87
N LYS A 51 -7.45 8.27 12.19
CA LYS A 51 -6.49 8.94 13.08
C LYS A 51 -5.06 8.52 12.73
N LEU A 52 -4.23 9.48 12.34
CA LEU A 52 -2.79 9.28 12.12
C LEU A 52 -2.05 9.39 13.45
N ASP A 53 -2.33 10.46 14.20
CA ASP A 53 -1.85 10.72 15.55
C ASP A 53 -2.89 11.52 16.37
N GLU A 54 -2.51 12.10 17.51
CA GLU A 54 -3.40 12.88 18.37
C GLU A 54 -3.91 14.18 17.73
N SER A 55 -3.19 14.75 16.78
CA SER A 55 -3.45 16.06 16.16
C SER A 55 -3.73 15.99 14.66
N ASN A 56 -3.64 14.81 14.04
CA ASN A 56 -3.73 14.64 12.60
C ASN A 56 -4.56 13.42 12.22
N ASP A 57 -5.30 13.57 11.12
CA ASP A 57 -5.94 12.49 10.39
C ASP A 57 -5.27 12.27 9.06
N ILE A 58 -5.18 11.01 8.63
CA ILE A 58 -4.85 10.67 7.25
C ILE A 58 -6.12 10.44 6.47
N VAL A 59 -6.14 10.92 5.22
CA VAL A 59 -7.27 10.77 4.30
C VAL A 59 -6.79 10.19 2.98
N TYR A 60 -7.51 9.17 2.51
CA TYR A 60 -7.34 8.56 1.20
C TYR A 60 -8.54 8.89 0.32
N VAL A 61 -8.27 9.28 -0.93
CA VAL A 61 -9.29 9.51 -1.94
C VAL A 61 -9.09 8.52 -3.07
N PHE A 62 -10.06 7.66 -3.31
CA PHE A 62 -10.11 6.78 -4.48
C PHE A 62 -11.09 7.32 -5.50
N GLU A 63 -10.62 7.44 -6.74
CA GLU A 63 -11.43 7.84 -7.89
C GLU A 63 -10.70 7.45 -9.19
N LYS A 64 -11.35 7.65 -10.35
CA LYS A 64 -10.70 7.48 -11.65
C LYS A 64 -9.76 8.65 -11.92
N CYS A 65 -8.46 8.37 -12.03
CA CYS A 65 -7.44 9.38 -12.30
C CYS A 65 -6.51 8.94 -13.45
N MET A 66 -5.45 9.73 -13.70
CA MET A 66 -4.51 9.53 -14.82
C MET A 66 -5.18 9.62 -16.21
N PHE A 67 -4.37 9.54 -17.26
CA PHE A 67 -4.84 9.58 -18.64
C PHE A 67 -5.87 8.47 -18.97
N ASN A 68 -5.63 7.26 -18.49
CA ASN A 68 -6.49 6.10 -18.74
C ASN A 68 -7.75 6.05 -17.86
N LYS A 69 -7.93 7.01 -16.93
CA LYS A 69 -9.07 7.05 -15.99
C LYS A 69 -9.22 5.74 -15.21
N LEU A 70 -8.11 5.21 -14.70
CA LEU A 70 -8.10 4.00 -13.89
C LEU A 70 -8.50 4.34 -12.45
N TYR A 71 -9.30 3.48 -11.84
CA TYR A 71 -9.73 3.64 -10.44
C TYR A 71 -8.63 3.20 -9.49
N THR A 72 -8.09 4.13 -8.69
CA THR A 72 -7.04 3.87 -7.70
C THR A 72 -7.08 4.95 -6.61
N PHE A 73 -6.19 4.89 -5.62
CA PHE A 73 -6.02 5.98 -4.66
C PHE A 73 -5.41 7.20 -5.37
N SER A 74 -6.25 8.14 -5.76
CA SER A 74 -5.89 9.35 -6.50
C SER A 74 -5.10 10.33 -5.64
N LYS A 75 -5.45 10.43 -4.35
CA LYS A 75 -4.87 11.40 -3.42
C LYS A 75 -4.71 10.78 -2.05
N VAL A 76 -3.65 11.18 -1.37
CA VAL A 76 -3.44 10.94 0.05
C VAL A 76 -3.07 12.26 0.68
N GLY A 77 -3.64 12.58 1.84
CA GLY A 77 -3.33 13.82 2.54
C GLY A 77 -3.53 13.71 4.04
N VAL A 78 -3.11 14.77 4.72
CA VAL A 78 -3.26 14.91 6.18
C VAL A 78 -4.11 16.13 6.49
N VAL A 79 -5.03 15.98 7.44
CA VAL A 79 -5.87 17.06 7.97
C VAL A 79 -5.56 17.23 9.45
N ALA A 80 -5.29 18.47 9.87
CA ALA A 80 -5.12 18.78 11.28
C ALA A 80 -6.46 18.60 12.01
N ASN A 81 -6.48 17.69 12.99
CA ASN A 81 -7.65 17.39 13.79
C ASN A 81 -7.23 16.79 15.15
N SER A 82 -7.51 17.52 16.23
CA SER A 82 -7.28 17.08 17.62
C SER A 82 -8.47 16.36 18.26
N SER A 83 -9.55 16.16 17.51
CA SER A 83 -10.68 15.34 17.97
C SER A 83 -10.29 13.87 18.09
N SER A 84 -10.96 13.18 19.01
CA SER A 84 -10.87 11.73 19.19
C SER A 84 -11.37 10.92 18.00
N LYS A 85 -12.18 11.54 17.12
CA LYS A 85 -12.72 10.90 15.91
C LYS A 85 -12.08 11.51 14.66
N PRO A 86 -11.82 10.70 13.62
CA PRO A 86 -11.38 11.21 12.33
C PRO A 86 -12.40 12.19 11.74
N VAL A 87 -11.93 13.10 10.89
CA VAL A 87 -12.79 13.95 10.07
C VAL A 87 -13.76 13.08 9.28
N ALA A 88 -15.03 13.44 9.33
CA ALA A 88 -16.00 12.91 8.41
C ALA A 88 -16.01 13.85 7.21
N HIS A 89 -16.21 13.31 5.99
CA HIS A 89 -16.55 14.06 4.78
C HIS A 89 -15.42 14.52 3.86
N SER A 90 -15.75 14.47 2.58
CA SER A 90 -15.11 15.09 1.42
C SER A 90 -14.97 16.62 1.52
N GLN A 91 -15.76 17.29 2.36
CA GLN A 91 -15.69 18.74 2.54
C GLN A 91 -14.37 19.17 3.21
N ASP A 92 -13.85 18.35 4.13
CA ASP A 92 -12.60 18.63 4.83
C ASP A 92 -11.36 18.28 3.98
N VAL A 93 -11.53 17.45 2.94
CA VAL A 93 -10.48 17.07 1.99
C VAL A 93 -9.93 18.28 1.23
N ALA A 94 -10.75 19.31 1.02
CA ALA A 94 -10.29 20.55 0.38
C ALA A 94 -9.20 21.27 1.20
N SER A 95 -9.12 21.01 2.51
CA SER A 95 -8.16 21.62 3.42
C SER A 95 -6.93 20.73 3.70
N MET A 96 -6.86 19.51 3.14
CA MET A 96 -5.78 18.60 3.45
C MET A 96 -4.43 19.09 2.90
N THR A 97 -3.37 18.87 3.67
CA THR A 97 -2.03 18.91 3.12
C THR A 97 -1.81 17.65 2.30
N LEU A 98 -1.70 17.82 0.98
CA LEU A 98 -1.57 16.73 0.02
C LEU A 98 -0.19 16.08 0.15
N LEU A 99 -0.17 14.76 0.37
CA LEU A 99 1.05 13.95 0.49
C LEU A 99 1.35 13.14 -0.78
N ASN A 100 0.33 12.71 -1.51
CA ASN A 100 0.49 11.98 -2.78
C ASN A 100 -0.63 12.40 -3.73
N GLU A 101 -0.32 12.63 -5.00
CA GLU A 101 -1.30 12.89 -6.04
C GLU A 101 -0.97 12.09 -7.31
N ALA A 102 -1.83 11.15 -7.67
CA ALA A 102 -1.68 10.23 -8.79
C ALA A 102 -1.95 10.92 -10.15
N THR A 103 -1.15 11.95 -10.43
CA THR A 103 -0.98 12.53 -11.78
C THR A 103 -0.24 11.56 -12.71
N SER A 104 0.50 10.61 -12.14
CA SER A 104 1.05 9.43 -12.81
C SER A 104 0.74 8.17 -11.98
N ASP A 105 1.55 7.14 -12.15
CA ASP A 105 1.24 5.77 -11.78
C ASP A 105 1.47 5.52 -10.29
N ASN A 106 0.49 4.94 -9.59
CA ASN A 106 0.76 4.19 -8.36
C ASN A 106 1.05 2.72 -8.70
N ILE A 107 0.23 2.16 -9.60
CA ILE A 107 0.43 0.84 -10.21
C ILE A 107 0.99 1.10 -11.60
N GLY A 108 2.24 0.67 -11.82
CA GLY A 108 2.99 1.09 -12.99
C GLY A 108 2.55 0.46 -14.31
N PRO A 109 3.06 1.00 -15.43
CA PRO A 109 2.72 0.57 -16.79
C PRO A 109 3.62 -0.57 -17.26
N PHE A 110 3.23 -1.16 -18.40
CA PHE A 110 4.05 -2.04 -19.21
C PHE A 110 4.69 -1.28 -20.37
N GLU A 111 5.93 -1.62 -20.71
CA GLU A 111 6.53 -1.35 -22.00
C GLU A 111 6.69 -2.67 -22.75
N LEU A 112 6.01 -2.81 -23.89
CA LEU A 112 6.21 -3.96 -24.78
C LEU A 112 7.30 -3.65 -25.80
N MET A 113 8.18 -4.64 -26.09
CA MET A 113 9.21 -4.48 -27.13
C MET A 113 8.60 -4.11 -28.49
N ALA A 114 7.40 -4.62 -28.78
CA ALA A 114 6.59 -4.21 -29.91
C ALA A 114 5.40 -3.38 -29.40
N GLY A 115 5.26 -2.13 -29.84
CA GLY A 115 4.11 -1.28 -29.55
C GLY A 115 4.32 -0.21 -28.48
N GLY A 116 5.31 -0.34 -27.58
CA GLY A 116 5.63 0.68 -26.58
C GLY A 116 4.79 0.61 -25.30
N TRP A 117 4.53 1.76 -24.68
CA TRP A 117 3.90 1.88 -23.36
C TRP A 117 2.39 1.62 -23.37
N CYS A 118 1.91 0.96 -22.32
CA CYS A 118 0.48 0.75 -22.06
C CYS A 118 0.19 0.55 -20.57
N GLY A 119 -1.06 0.83 -20.16
CA GLY A 119 -1.45 0.81 -18.75
C GLY A 119 -1.04 2.08 -17.99
N GLY A 120 -1.43 2.15 -16.72
CA GLY A 120 -1.12 3.31 -15.87
C GLY A 120 -1.58 4.64 -16.49
N ASN A 121 -0.69 5.63 -16.52
CA ASN A 121 -0.90 6.95 -17.11
C ASN A 121 -0.51 7.05 -18.60
N HIS A 122 -0.06 5.96 -19.23
CA HIS A 122 0.51 6.03 -20.57
C HIS A 122 -0.54 5.96 -21.67
N SER A 123 -0.49 6.94 -22.57
CA SER A 123 -1.21 6.95 -23.84
C SER A 123 -0.44 6.16 -24.90
N TYR A 124 -1.12 5.71 -25.94
CA TYR A 124 -0.46 5.00 -27.03
C TYR A 124 0.44 5.95 -27.82
N ALA A 125 1.69 5.52 -28.06
CA ALA A 125 2.70 6.31 -28.75
C ALA A 125 2.89 7.74 -28.18
N ASP A 126 2.60 7.93 -26.89
CA ASP A 126 2.61 9.22 -26.19
C ASP A 126 1.78 10.32 -26.89
N ASP A 127 0.73 9.93 -27.60
CA ASP A 127 -0.12 10.83 -28.39
C ASP A 127 -1.06 11.70 -27.55
N ASN A 128 -1.21 11.38 -26.26
CA ASN A 128 -2.13 12.02 -25.31
C ASN A 128 -3.60 12.07 -25.76
N THR A 129 -4.02 11.16 -26.63
CA THR A 129 -5.41 11.05 -27.12
C THR A 129 -5.97 9.62 -27.09
N THR A 130 -5.11 8.61 -27.22
CA THR A 130 -5.50 7.20 -27.31
C THR A 130 -5.21 6.46 -26.01
N ARG A 131 -6.28 6.08 -25.29
CA ARG A 131 -6.18 5.30 -24.05
C ARG A 131 -5.75 3.87 -24.31
N THR A 132 -4.84 3.37 -23.47
CA THR A 132 -4.32 2.01 -23.50
C THR A 132 -4.90 1.12 -22.41
N ALA A 133 -5.73 1.67 -21.52
CA ALA A 133 -6.39 0.90 -20.48
C ALA A 133 -7.72 1.54 -20.05
N PHE A 134 -8.54 0.77 -19.35
CA PHE A 134 -9.74 1.26 -18.67
C PHE A 134 -10.10 0.37 -17.48
N THR A 135 -10.76 0.96 -16.48
CA THR A 135 -11.39 0.20 -15.38
C THR A 135 -12.74 -0.35 -15.82
N ASP A 136 -12.91 -1.66 -15.70
CA ASP A 136 -14.12 -2.41 -16.01
C ASP A 136 -15.07 -2.49 -14.80
N LYS A 137 -14.52 -2.81 -13.62
CA LYS A 137 -15.32 -3.05 -12.42
C LYS A 137 -14.62 -2.55 -11.17
N VAL A 138 -15.42 -2.00 -10.25
CA VAL A 138 -15.01 -1.64 -8.89
C VAL A 138 -15.97 -2.27 -7.89
N ILE A 139 -15.45 -2.91 -6.85
CA ILE A 139 -16.22 -3.34 -5.67
C ILE A 139 -15.56 -2.70 -4.45
N ILE A 140 -16.35 -2.00 -3.64
CA ILE A 140 -15.91 -1.44 -2.36
C ILE A 140 -16.61 -2.23 -1.26
N LYS A 141 -15.84 -2.73 -0.29
CA LYS A 141 -16.37 -3.40 0.89
C LYS A 141 -15.93 -2.69 2.16
N CYS A 142 -16.87 -2.56 3.09
CA CYS A 142 -16.64 -2.10 4.44
C CYS A 142 -17.14 -3.17 5.40
N ASN A 143 -16.27 -3.70 6.27
CA ASN A 143 -16.58 -4.80 7.18
C ASN A 143 -17.27 -5.98 6.44
N ASP A 144 -16.66 -6.43 5.34
CA ASP A 144 -17.14 -7.48 4.43
C ASP A 144 -18.46 -7.23 3.69
N LYS A 145 -19.12 -6.08 3.93
CA LYS A 145 -20.35 -5.69 3.22
C LYS A 145 -20.03 -4.77 2.05
N GLU A 146 -20.58 -5.09 0.88
CA GLU A 146 -20.43 -4.25 -0.30
C GLU A 146 -21.17 -2.92 -0.13
N LEU A 147 -20.49 -1.83 -0.48
CA LEU A 147 -21.03 -0.48 -0.46
C LEU A 147 -21.52 -0.13 -1.87
N THR A 148 -22.83 -0.15 -2.12
CA THR A 148 -23.41 -0.07 -3.48
C THR A 148 -23.87 1.32 -3.91
N GLY A 149 -23.80 2.33 -3.04
CA GLY A 149 -24.23 3.69 -3.33
C GLY A 149 -23.68 4.69 -2.33
N ASP A 150 -24.16 5.93 -2.42
CA ASP A 150 -23.72 7.02 -1.55
C ASP A 150 -24.01 6.70 -0.08
N ALA A 151 -23.00 6.87 0.77
CA ALA A 151 -23.07 6.48 2.16
C ALA A 151 -21.95 7.11 2.98
N VAL A 152 -22.20 7.30 4.27
CA VAL A 152 -21.20 7.62 5.29
C VAL A 152 -21.33 6.61 6.41
N LEU A 153 -20.25 5.92 6.78
CA LEU A 153 -20.26 4.90 7.82
C LEU A 153 -18.89 4.75 8.49
N ASN A 154 -18.87 4.17 9.70
CA ASN A 154 -17.63 3.76 10.35
C ASN A 154 -17.26 2.34 9.91
N ALA A 155 -15.99 2.09 9.64
CA ALA A 155 -15.47 0.77 9.28
C ALA A 155 -14.16 0.47 10.00
N THR A 156 -13.88 -0.81 10.22
CA THR A 156 -12.59 -1.31 10.73
C THR A 156 -11.81 -2.09 9.69
N ASP A 157 -12.48 -2.51 8.61
CA ASP A 157 -11.87 -3.08 7.40
C ASP A 157 -12.47 -2.41 6.18
N VAL A 158 -11.61 -1.86 5.32
CA VAL A 158 -12.02 -1.26 4.04
C VAL A 158 -11.21 -1.91 2.94
N ARG A 159 -11.92 -2.40 1.93
CA ARG A 159 -11.32 -3.06 0.76
C ARG A 159 -11.87 -2.49 -0.52
N VAL A 160 -10.98 -2.17 -1.44
CA VAL A 160 -11.32 -1.73 -2.79
C VAL A 160 -10.75 -2.73 -3.77
N TYR A 161 -11.62 -3.31 -4.58
CA TYR A 161 -11.27 -4.27 -5.61
C TYR A 161 -11.52 -3.65 -6.97
N VAL A 162 -10.50 -3.62 -7.82
CA VAL A 162 -10.55 -2.98 -9.13
C VAL A 162 -10.15 -4.01 -10.18
N TRP A 163 -10.94 -4.11 -11.24
CA TRP A 163 -10.57 -4.85 -12.43
C TRP A 163 -10.44 -3.87 -13.59
N SER A 164 -9.31 -3.94 -14.26
CA SER A 164 -8.98 -3.11 -15.42
C SER A 164 -8.55 -4.00 -16.58
N TYR A 165 -8.73 -3.49 -17.79
CA TYR A 165 -8.17 -4.09 -19.01
C TYR A 165 -7.06 -3.20 -19.54
N ILE A 166 -5.94 -3.82 -19.91
CA ILE A 166 -4.83 -3.15 -20.58
C ILE A 166 -4.79 -3.67 -22.02
N TYR A 167 -4.88 -2.77 -22.99
CA TYR A 167 -4.80 -3.10 -24.40
C TYR A 167 -3.38 -3.47 -24.81
N ASN A 168 -3.26 -4.32 -25.81
CA ASN A 168 -1.96 -4.68 -26.39
C ASN A 168 -1.57 -3.62 -27.44
N PRO A 169 -0.61 -2.73 -27.17
CA PRO A 169 -0.26 -1.66 -28.11
C PRO A 169 0.36 -2.17 -29.42
N ALA A 170 0.88 -3.40 -29.46
CA ALA A 170 1.36 -4.02 -30.70
C ALA A 170 0.22 -4.32 -31.69
N SER A 171 -1.02 -4.32 -31.22
CA SER A 171 -2.22 -4.64 -32.01
C SER A 171 -2.95 -3.42 -32.56
N ALA A 172 -2.32 -2.24 -32.43
CA ALA A 172 -2.87 -0.97 -32.85
C ALA A 172 -3.13 -0.93 -34.36
N TYR A 173 -4.27 -0.37 -34.75
CA TYR A 173 -4.62 -0.06 -36.13
C TYR A 173 -5.40 1.26 -36.19
N GLN A 174 -5.51 1.84 -37.37
CA GLN A 174 -6.26 3.08 -37.56
C GLN A 174 -7.62 2.82 -38.19
N GLU A 175 -8.64 3.49 -37.66
CA GLU A 175 -9.99 3.56 -38.21
C GLU A 175 -10.52 4.99 -38.01
N ASP A 176 -11.02 5.62 -39.08
CA ASP A 176 -11.50 7.01 -39.05
C ASP A 176 -10.54 8.03 -38.40
N GLY A 177 -9.24 7.85 -38.64
CA GLY A 177 -8.18 8.72 -38.12
C GLY A 177 -7.89 8.54 -36.62
N LYS A 178 -8.42 7.49 -35.97
CA LYS A 178 -8.18 7.16 -34.56
C LYS A 178 -7.47 5.82 -34.44
N TYR A 179 -6.63 5.69 -33.42
CA TYR A 179 -6.05 4.40 -33.06
C TYR A 179 -7.03 3.57 -32.25
N LEU A 180 -7.15 2.30 -32.63
CA LEU A 180 -7.91 1.25 -31.93
C LEU A 180 -7.00 0.03 -31.72
N PHE A 181 -7.36 -0.83 -30.77
CA PHE A 181 -6.62 -2.06 -30.47
C PHE A 181 -7.45 -3.28 -30.79
N SER A 182 -6.87 -4.21 -31.54
CA SER A 182 -7.53 -5.47 -31.90
C SER A 182 -7.29 -6.59 -30.88
N ASP A 183 -6.48 -6.33 -29.85
CA ASP A 183 -6.06 -7.29 -28.83
C ASP A 183 -5.91 -6.64 -27.45
N THR A 184 -6.07 -7.47 -26.41
CA THR A 184 -5.93 -7.09 -25.00
C THR A 184 -4.69 -7.76 -24.45
N LEU A 185 -3.80 -7.00 -23.82
CA LEU A 185 -2.59 -7.55 -23.20
C LEU A 185 -2.97 -8.44 -22.01
N CYS A 186 -3.63 -7.86 -21.02
CA CYS A 186 -4.01 -8.55 -19.81
C CYS A 186 -5.24 -7.93 -19.14
N LYS A 187 -5.86 -8.72 -18.27
CA LYS A 187 -6.76 -8.22 -17.23
C LYS A 187 -5.94 -7.97 -15.99
N GLU A 188 -5.96 -6.75 -15.50
CA GLU A 188 -5.34 -6.35 -14.23
C GLU A 188 -6.40 -6.40 -13.13
N PHE A 189 -6.05 -7.03 -12.02
CA PHE A 189 -6.81 -6.99 -10.78
C PHE A 189 -5.96 -6.29 -9.72
N SER A 190 -6.51 -5.28 -9.06
CA SER A 190 -5.89 -4.59 -7.93
C SER A 190 -6.79 -4.69 -6.71
N SER A 191 -6.24 -5.12 -5.59
CA SER A 191 -6.89 -5.15 -4.29
C SER A 191 -6.16 -4.19 -3.35
N TYR A 192 -6.90 -3.22 -2.83
CA TYR A 192 -6.43 -2.27 -1.83
C TYR A 192 -7.10 -2.59 -0.50
N ASN A 193 -6.31 -2.81 0.55
CA ASN A 193 -6.80 -2.94 1.92
C ASN A 193 -6.24 -1.80 2.76
N ILE A 194 -7.13 -0.96 3.27
CA ILE A 194 -6.79 0.27 3.97
C ILE A 194 -6.79 -0.01 5.47
N CYS A 195 -5.62 0.13 6.08
CA CYS A 195 -5.35 -0.10 7.50
C CYS A 195 -4.70 1.15 8.09
N ARG A 196 -5.52 2.04 8.66
CA ARG A 196 -5.11 3.34 9.23
C ARG A 196 -4.24 4.18 8.29
N ASN A 197 -2.93 4.14 8.47
CA ASN A 197 -1.94 4.92 7.74
C ASN A 197 -1.24 4.13 6.63
N THR A 198 -1.73 2.92 6.35
CA THR A 198 -1.19 2.04 5.32
C THR A 198 -2.27 1.60 4.33
N ILE A 199 -1.93 1.58 3.04
CA ILE A 199 -2.67 0.84 2.01
C ILE A 199 -1.84 -0.39 1.62
N ASN A 200 -2.35 -1.57 1.95
CA ASN A 200 -1.82 -2.83 1.42
C ASN A 200 -2.38 -3.06 0.03
N VAL A 201 -1.51 -3.38 -0.92
CA VAL A 201 -1.83 -3.53 -2.34
C VAL A 201 -1.45 -4.93 -2.80
N GLU A 202 -2.36 -5.58 -3.49
CA GLU A 202 -2.09 -6.79 -4.26
C GLU A 202 -2.49 -6.55 -5.71
N VAL A 203 -1.60 -6.85 -6.66
CA VAL A 203 -1.88 -6.72 -8.09
C VAL A 203 -1.65 -8.06 -8.77
N THR A 204 -2.53 -8.42 -9.70
CA THR A 204 -2.40 -9.59 -10.56
C THR A 204 -2.70 -9.23 -12.01
N HIS A 205 -1.92 -9.74 -12.94
CA HIS A 205 -2.15 -9.63 -14.38
C HIS A 205 -2.40 -11.01 -14.95
N THR A 206 -3.59 -11.23 -15.52
CA THR A 206 -3.89 -12.44 -16.28
C THR A 206 -3.79 -12.11 -17.77
N TYR A 207 -2.79 -12.67 -18.44
CA TYR A 207 -2.49 -12.36 -19.84
C TYR A 207 -3.50 -12.99 -20.80
N MET A 208 -3.95 -12.18 -21.76
CA MET A 208 -5.01 -12.50 -22.72
C MET A 208 -4.58 -12.30 -24.18
N ASN A 209 -3.35 -11.83 -24.40
CA ASN A 209 -2.81 -11.50 -25.71
C ASN A 209 -2.90 -12.67 -26.69
N LYS A 210 -3.34 -12.40 -27.92
CA LYS A 210 -3.51 -13.41 -28.98
C LYS A 210 -2.20 -14.09 -29.38
N SER A 211 -1.13 -13.29 -29.45
CA SER A 211 0.22 -13.74 -29.79
C SER A 211 1.16 -13.39 -28.65
N SER A 212 2.17 -14.23 -28.39
CA SER A 212 3.18 -13.96 -27.36
C SER A 212 3.82 -12.58 -27.56
N VAL A 213 3.95 -11.84 -26.47
CA VAL A 213 4.61 -10.53 -26.44
C VAL A 213 5.84 -10.58 -25.55
N THR A 214 6.81 -9.71 -25.80
CA THR A 214 7.89 -9.49 -24.84
C THR A 214 7.64 -8.20 -24.09
N VAL A 215 7.47 -8.32 -22.77
CA VAL A 215 7.48 -7.22 -21.82
C VAL A 215 8.93 -6.77 -21.66
N ASN A 216 9.28 -5.63 -22.26
CA ASN A 216 10.58 -5.00 -22.09
C ASN A 216 10.75 -4.56 -20.64
N ARG A 217 9.72 -3.89 -20.10
CA ARG A 217 9.68 -3.38 -18.73
C ARG A 217 8.28 -3.51 -18.17
N TYR A 218 8.21 -3.88 -16.90
CA TYR A 218 7.03 -3.62 -16.08
C TYR A 218 7.52 -2.91 -14.82
N TYR A 219 6.95 -1.74 -14.57
CA TYR A 219 7.13 -1.02 -13.31
C TYR A 219 5.96 -1.42 -12.40
N GLY A 220 6.27 -1.95 -11.22
CA GLY A 220 5.26 -2.39 -10.27
C GLY A 220 4.74 -1.22 -9.44
N MET A 221 4.96 -1.32 -8.14
CA MET A 221 4.72 -0.25 -7.17
C MET A 221 5.56 0.99 -7.47
N GLN A 222 4.90 2.14 -7.53
CA GLN A 222 5.49 3.46 -7.76
C GLN A 222 4.98 4.48 -6.73
N SER A 223 5.72 5.58 -6.56
CA SER A 223 5.40 6.70 -5.69
C SER A 223 5.21 7.99 -6.50
N MET A 224 4.24 8.80 -6.05
CA MET A 224 4.00 10.18 -6.48
C MET A 224 4.03 11.12 -5.25
N PHE A 225 4.95 10.87 -4.32
CA PHE A 225 5.03 11.63 -3.08
C PHE A 225 5.31 13.11 -3.35
N LYS A 226 4.45 13.97 -2.79
CA LYS A 226 4.46 15.41 -3.07
C LYS A 226 5.57 16.10 -2.29
N ASP A 227 6.25 17.03 -2.96
CA ASP A 227 7.27 17.89 -2.37
C ASP A 227 8.39 17.09 -1.67
N GLU A 228 8.78 15.97 -2.28
CA GLU A 228 9.89 15.12 -1.80
C GLU A 228 11.20 15.93 -1.69
N GLU A 229 11.84 15.88 -0.52
CA GLU A 229 13.09 16.56 -0.24
C GLU A 229 14.25 15.56 -0.15
N CYS A 230 13.99 14.37 0.40
CA CYS A 230 14.99 13.32 0.58
C CYS A 230 14.42 11.92 0.33
N THR A 231 15.29 11.01 -0.10
CA THR A 231 15.02 9.57 -0.21
C THR A 231 15.98 8.76 0.65
N PHE A 232 15.48 7.68 1.23
CA PHE A 232 16.21 6.65 1.96
C PHE A 232 15.83 5.26 1.42
N THR A 233 16.81 4.40 1.13
CA THR A 233 16.58 3.04 0.64
C THR A 233 17.25 2.00 1.54
N PRO A 234 16.55 1.46 2.55
CA PRO A 234 17.04 0.32 3.32
C PRO A 234 17.43 -0.84 2.38
N GLU A 235 18.59 -1.46 2.62
CA GLU A 235 19.19 -2.48 1.73
C GLU A 235 19.47 -1.99 0.29
N GLY A 236 19.43 -0.68 0.05
CA GLY A 236 19.72 -0.03 -1.23
C GLY A 236 20.92 0.91 -1.17
N GLU A 237 21.10 1.72 -2.23
CA GLU A 237 22.25 2.64 -2.37
C GLU A 237 22.27 3.77 -1.36
N TYR A 238 21.10 4.33 -1.07
CA TYR A 238 20.95 5.52 -0.26
C TYR A 238 20.79 5.09 1.19
N ILE A 239 21.89 5.06 1.93
CA ILE A 239 21.91 4.77 3.37
C ILE A 239 21.72 6.10 4.13
N GLY A 240 20.58 6.27 4.79
CA GLY A 240 20.16 7.54 5.39
C GLY A 240 19.46 8.47 4.41
N TRP A 241 19.23 9.73 4.83
CA TRP A 241 18.52 10.72 4.01
C TRP A 241 19.43 11.33 2.97
N ILE A 242 19.16 11.03 1.70
CA ILE A 242 19.85 11.61 0.55
C ILE A 242 18.97 12.69 -0.08
N PRO A 243 19.47 13.92 -0.28
CA PRO A 243 18.71 14.96 -0.95
C PRO A 243 18.23 14.50 -2.33
N GLN A 244 16.97 14.81 -2.68
CA GLN A 244 16.34 14.24 -3.88
C GLN A 244 17.12 14.52 -5.17
N ALA A 245 17.76 15.69 -5.27
CA ALA A 245 18.59 16.06 -6.41
C ALA A 245 19.81 15.15 -6.64
N GLN A 246 20.16 14.30 -5.68
CA GLN A 246 21.28 13.33 -5.74
C GLN A 246 20.80 11.89 -5.95
N VAL A 247 19.48 11.67 -5.99
CA VAL A 247 18.87 10.35 -6.17
C VAL A 247 18.81 10.04 -7.67
N ASP A 248 19.23 8.85 -8.05
CA ASP A 248 19.16 8.28 -9.41
C ASP A 248 18.68 6.82 -9.29
N ARG A 249 19.24 5.93 -10.09
CA ARG A 249 18.87 4.52 -10.22
C ARG A 249 20.04 3.62 -9.84
N PHE A 250 19.71 2.43 -9.34
CA PHE A 250 20.71 1.38 -9.09
C PHE A 250 20.24 0.00 -9.55
N THR A 251 21.23 -0.87 -9.74
CA THR A 251 21.06 -2.21 -10.31
C THR A 251 20.86 -3.27 -9.24
N LYS A 252 20.27 -4.40 -9.66
CA LYS A 252 20.07 -5.56 -8.81
C LYS A 252 21.39 -6.15 -8.30
N THR A 253 22.44 -6.17 -9.13
CA THR A 253 23.75 -6.69 -8.72
C THR A 253 24.32 -5.92 -7.53
N ASN A 254 24.15 -4.60 -7.50
CA ASN A 254 24.73 -3.78 -6.43
C ASN A 254 23.90 -3.91 -5.13
N TYR A 255 22.58 -4.04 -5.25
CA TYR A 255 21.64 -4.07 -4.13
C TYR A 255 20.59 -5.18 -4.30
N PRO A 256 20.99 -6.46 -4.16
CA PRO A 256 20.13 -7.60 -4.47
C PRO A 256 18.97 -7.77 -3.48
N ASN A 257 19.12 -7.22 -2.27
CA ASN A 257 18.11 -7.28 -1.21
C ASN A 257 17.17 -6.08 -1.20
N PHE A 258 17.32 -5.11 -2.10
CA PHE A 258 16.47 -3.91 -2.10
C PHE A 258 15.00 -4.22 -2.40
N HIS A 259 14.10 -3.76 -1.53
CA HIS A 259 12.66 -3.94 -1.69
C HIS A 259 11.81 -2.80 -1.10
N ARG A 260 12.43 -1.75 -0.55
CA ARG A 260 11.73 -0.66 0.11
C ARG A 260 12.46 0.66 -0.05
N PHE A 261 11.71 1.72 -0.37
CA PHE A 261 12.21 3.09 -0.34
C PHE A 261 11.28 3.97 0.48
N ILE A 262 11.87 4.98 1.13
CA ILE A 262 11.17 5.95 1.97
C ILE A 262 11.52 7.35 1.46
N GLU A 263 10.50 8.16 1.26
CA GLU A 263 10.60 9.55 0.85
C GLU A 263 10.16 10.45 2.01
N LYS A 264 10.79 11.62 2.14
CA LYS A 264 10.54 12.60 3.20
C LYS A 264 10.40 13.98 2.60
N SER A 265 9.41 14.73 3.10
CA SER A 265 9.26 16.17 2.90
C SER A 265 9.36 16.90 4.23
N SER A 266 9.28 18.23 4.22
CA SER A 266 9.14 19.03 5.44
C SER A 266 7.87 18.74 6.26
N THR A 267 6.87 18.07 5.67
CA THR A 267 5.59 17.78 6.34
C THR A 267 5.45 16.33 6.78
N ALA A 268 5.89 15.37 5.96
CA ALA A 268 5.57 13.97 6.17
C ALA A 268 6.59 13.04 5.54
N TYR A 269 6.33 11.75 5.71
CA TYR A 269 7.08 10.64 5.15
C TYR A 269 6.13 9.71 4.41
N GLN A 270 6.65 9.04 3.38
CA GLN A 270 6.00 7.92 2.71
C GLN A 270 6.98 6.76 2.56
N SER A 271 6.56 5.56 2.90
CA SER A 271 7.29 4.31 2.64
C SER A 271 6.55 3.48 1.61
N ALA A 272 7.25 3.06 0.56
CA ALA A 272 6.78 2.10 -0.43
C ALA A 272 7.53 0.78 -0.24
N HIS A 273 6.86 -0.19 0.37
CA HIS A 273 7.41 -1.51 0.66
C HIS A 273 6.85 -2.54 -0.31
N MET A 274 7.66 -3.05 -1.24
CA MET A 274 7.32 -4.22 -2.04
C MET A 274 7.65 -5.50 -1.26
N PHE A 275 6.68 -6.39 -1.06
CA PHE A 275 6.93 -7.65 -0.38
C PHE A 275 7.72 -8.61 -1.27
N ASN A 276 8.57 -9.44 -0.66
CA ASN A 276 9.41 -10.42 -1.34
C ASN A 276 8.62 -11.66 -1.82
N GLU A 277 7.58 -11.45 -2.62
CA GLU A 277 6.68 -12.46 -3.18
C GLU A 277 6.36 -12.15 -4.65
N GLY A 278 6.15 -13.17 -5.48
CA GLY A 278 5.88 -13.00 -6.91
C GLY A 278 6.96 -12.17 -7.62
N LEU A 279 6.57 -11.15 -8.37
CA LEU A 279 7.48 -10.20 -9.02
C LEU A 279 8.24 -9.31 -8.01
N GLY A 280 7.78 -9.26 -6.76
CA GLY A 280 8.45 -8.63 -5.63
C GLY A 280 9.86 -9.17 -5.38
N THR A 281 10.08 -10.45 -5.68
CA THR A 281 11.39 -11.13 -5.59
C THR A 281 12.45 -10.61 -6.57
N ARG A 282 12.03 -9.78 -7.54
CA ARG A 282 12.87 -9.32 -8.66
C ARG A 282 13.48 -10.47 -9.47
N GLY A 283 12.93 -11.68 -9.39
CA GLY A 283 13.43 -12.85 -10.12
C GLY A 283 13.43 -12.65 -11.65
N GLU A 284 12.58 -11.75 -12.13
CA GLU A 284 12.42 -11.42 -13.56
C GLU A 284 13.17 -10.17 -14.02
N VAL A 285 14.00 -9.60 -13.14
CA VAL A 285 14.93 -8.52 -13.47
C VAL A 285 16.34 -9.11 -13.51
N ASP A 286 17.02 -8.93 -14.64
CA ASP A 286 18.39 -9.42 -14.82
C ASP A 286 19.34 -8.69 -13.87
N ALA A 287 20.44 -9.34 -13.49
CA ALA A 287 21.34 -8.82 -12.44
C ALA A 287 21.89 -7.42 -12.75
N SER A 288 22.29 -7.18 -14.00
CA SER A 288 22.82 -5.89 -14.44
C SER A 288 21.74 -4.80 -14.64
N ASP A 289 20.47 -5.15 -14.54
CA ASP A 289 19.36 -4.24 -14.80
C ASP A 289 18.95 -3.49 -13.53
N VAL A 290 18.27 -2.35 -13.72
CA VAL A 290 17.83 -1.47 -12.64
C VAL A 290 16.65 -2.07 -11.87
N VAL A 291 16.66 -1.92 -10.55
CA VAL A 291 15.56 -2.36 -9.66
C VAL A 291 14.87 -1.20 -8.96
N PHE A 292 15.59 -0.09 -8.80
CA PHE A 292 15.11 1.19 -8.31
C PHE A 292 15.41 2.27 -9.32
N ILE A 293 14.46 3.17 -9.51
CA ILE A 293 14.63 4.41 -10.24
C ILE A 293 13.97 5.50 -9.40
N GLY A 294 14.74 6.45 -8.88
CA GLY A 294 14.25 7.61 -8.15
C GLY A 294 14.35 8.90 -8.97
N ASN A 295 13.71 9.95 -8.46
CA ASN A 295 13.73 11.30 -9.04
C ASN A 295 13.43 11.36 -10.55
N SER A 296 12.55 10.48 -11.03
CA SER A 296 12.19 10.41 -12.44
C SER A 296 10.90 11.18 -12.69
N TYR A 297 11.05 12.49 -12.93
CA TYR A 297 9.93 13.43 -13.08
C TYR A 297 9.04 13.51 -11.83
N GLY A 298 9.66 13.55 -10.64
CA GLY A 298 8.97 13.57 -9.35
C GLY A 298 8.36 12.22 -8.97
N LYS A 299 8.98 11.12 -9.41
CA LYS A 299 8.53 9.75 -9.17
C LYS A 299 9.70 8.86 -8.75
N SER A 300 9.37 7.89 -7.90
CA SER A 300 10.25 6.77 -7.56
C SER A 300 9.52 5.46 -7.81
N TYR A 301 10.19 4.45 -8.36
CA TYR A 301 9.51 3.20 -8.70
C TYR A 301 10.39 1.96 -8.71
N HIS A 302 9.72 0.84 -8.48
CA HIS A 302 10.29 -0.49 -8.62
C HIS A 302 10.13 -1.01 -10.04
N LYS A 303 11.25 -1.41 -10.66
CA LYS A 303 11.22 -2.25 -11.87
C LYS A 303 11.18 -3.72 -11.47
N VAL A 304 10.25 -4.47 -12.06
CA VAL A 304 9.93 -5.84 -11.59
C VAL A 304 9.94 -6.90 -12.69
N ILE A 305 9.89 -6.48 -13.97
CA ILE A 305 10.15 -7.34 -15.14
C ILE A 305 11.15 -6.64 -16.07
N GLY A 306 12.11 -7.39 -16.60
CA GLY A 306 13.02 -6.98 -17.67
C GLY A 306 13.10 -8.02 -18.80
N SER A 307 12.64 -7.64 -19.99
CA SER A 307 12.76 -8.43 -21.24
C SER A 307 12.23 -9.87 -21.15
N LYS A 308 11.03 -10.08 -20.59
CA LYS A 308 10.42 -11.42 -20.43
C LYS A 308 9.21 -11.60 -21.33
N SER A 309 9.04 -12.81 -21.84
CA SER A 309 7.92 -13.17 -22.72
C SER A 309 6.66 -13.47 -21.90
N ARG A 310 5.49 -13.14 -22.46
CA ARG A 310 4.16 -13.44 -21.92
C ARG A 310 3.22 -13.89 -23.01
N SER A 311 2.49 -14.96 -22.74
CA SER A 311 1.47 -15.57 -23.60
C SER A 311 0.13 -15.64 -22.87
N LYS A 312 -0.94 -15.86 -23.63
CA LYS A 312 -2.27 -16.07 -23.09
C LYS A 312 -2.27 -17.16 -22.01
N GLY A 313 -2.82 -16.84 -20.83
CA GLY A 313 -2.91 -17.74 -19.68
C GLY A 313 -1.77 -17.58 -18.68
N ASP A 314 -0.67 -16.91 -19.04
CA ASP A 314 0.35 -16.53 -18.06
C ASP A 314 -0.26 -15.59 -17.00
N THR A 315 0.32 -15.62 -15.80
CA THR A 315 -0.13 -14.78 -14.69
C THR A 315 1.06 -14.21 -13.95
N ASP A 316 1.02 -12.91 -13.72
CA ASP A 316 1.94 -12.18 -12.86
C ASP A 316 1.24 -11.71 -11.60
N TYR A 317 1.98 -11.58 -10.49
CA TYR A 317 1.48 -10.89 -9.30
C TYR A 317 2.59 -10.24 -8.50
N TRP A 318 2.23 -9.21 -7.74
CA TRP A 318 3.05 -8.63 -6.69
C TRP A 318 2.19 -8.10 -5.54
N LYS A 319 2.81 -7.92 -4.37
CA LYS A 319 2.18 -7.36 -3.18
C LYS A 319 3.07 -6.31 -2.55
N GLY A 320 2.48 -5.34 -1.88
CA GLY A 320 3.23 -4.32 -1.15
C GLY A 320 2.37 -3.49 -0.21
N ALA A 321 3.00 -2.57 0.51
CA ALA A 321 2.35 -1.64 1.43
C ALA A 321 2.89 -0.22 1.22
N TYR A 322 1.96 0.73 0.98
CA TYR A 322 2.26 2.15 1.07
C TYR A 322 1.91 2.65 2.46
N THR A 323 2.85 3.26 3.18
CA THR A 323 2.65 3.77 4.54
C THR A 323 3.02 5.23 4.62
N TRP A 324 2.16 6.06 5.23
CA TRP A 324 2.42 7.48 5.45
C TRP A 324 2.47 7.80 6.93
N PHE A 325 3.30 8.76 7.32
CA PHE A 325 3.38 9.21 8.70
C PHE A 325 3.96 10.64 8.78
N VAL A 326 3.59 11.38 9.81
CA VAL A 326 4.11 12.73 10.08
C VAL A 326 5.08 12.75 11.27
N SER A 327 4.97 11.76 12.16
CA SER A 327 5.82 11.60 13.34
C SER A 327 6.36 10.17 13.37
N PRO A 328 7.64 9.94 13.01
CA PRO A 328 8.27 8.64 13.22
C PRO A 328 8.41 8.36 14.73
N VAL A 329 8.56 7.10 15.08
CA VAL A 329 8.95 6.68 16.44
C VAL A 329 10.37 7.17 16.75
N ALA A 330 11.26 7.14 15.76
CA ALA A 330 12.59 7.75 15.81
C ALA A 330 13.08 8.09 14.39
N ASP A 331 13.76 9.22 14.23
CA ASP A 331 14.51 9.57 13.01
C ASP A 331 15.75 10.36 13.45
N ASP A 332 16.87 9.67 13.61
CA ASP A 332 18.13 10.25 14.10
C ASP A 332 19.33 9.77 13.27
N GLU A 333 20.54 10.05 13.71
CA GLU A 333 21.75 9.65 12.97
C GLU A 333 21.96 8.13 12.87
N ASP A 334 21.34 7.34 13.75
CA ASP A 334 21.52 5.89 13.81
C ASP A 334 20.46 5.16 12.99
N LEU A 335 19.19 5.59 13.09
CA LEU A 335 18.08 4.86 12.50
C LEU A 335 16.85 5.72 12.17
N LEU A 336 15.96 5.12 11.36
CA LEU A 336 14.58 5.52 11.19
C LEU A 336 13.69 4.40 11.75
N CYS A 337 12.68 4.75 12.56
CA CYS A 337 11.69 3.81 13.10
C CYS A 337 10.29 4.40 12.97
N TYR A 338 9.34 3.63 12.42
CA TYR A 338 7.96 4.08 12.22
C TYR A 338 6.97 2.91 12.27
N CYS A 339 5.69 3.25 12.43
CA CYS A 339 4.61 2.27 12.47
C CYS A 339 3.80 2.27 11.17
N GLY A 340 3.31 1.09 10.80
CA GLY A 340 2.36 0.91 9.71
C GLY A 340 1.65 -0.42 9.86
N TYR A 341 1.27 -1.01 8.73
CA TYR A 341 0.64 -2.33 8.68
C TYR A 341 1.27 -3.20 7.62
N ILE A 342 1.31 -4.51 7.89
CA ILE A 342 1.55 -5.52 6.87
C ILE A 342 0.33 -6.40 6.85
N ARG A 343 -0.42 -6.34 5.74
CA ARG A 343 -1.75 -6.94 5.60
C ARG A 343 -2.65 -6.39 6.72
N ASP A 344 -3.19 -7.25 7.57
CA ASP A 344 -4.07 -6.92 8.70
C ASP A 344 -3.34 -6.75 10.04
N LYS A 345 -2.00 -6.90 10.07
CA LYS A 345 -1.20 -6.83 11.29
C LYS A 345 -0.52 -5.48 11.45
N GLU A 346 -0.48 -4.98 12.68
CA GLU A 346 0.32 -3.79 12.99
C GLU A 346 1.80 -4.13 12.82
N ALA A 347 2.55 -3.22 12.23
CA ALA A 347 3.96 -3.39 11.95
C ALA A 347 4.79 -2.22 12.51
N VAL A 348 6.02 -2.53 12.92
CA VAL A 348 7.05 -1.54 13.24
C VAL A 348 8.24 -1.80 12.32
N TYR A 349 8.62 -0.76 11.58
CA TYR A 349 9.75 -0.75 10.65
C TYR A 349 10.94 -0.09 11.35
N ILE A 350 12.10 -0.75 11.32
CA ILE A 350 13.33 -0.30 11.98
C ILE A 350 14.45 -0.36 10.94
N ASP A 351 14.91 0.80 10.50
CA ASP A 351 15.88 0.94 9.42
C ASP A 351 17.15 1.62 9.94
N PHE A 352 18.22 0.86 10.08
CA PHE A 352 19.52 1.31 10.55
C PHE A 352 20.31 1.99 9.42
N LYS A 353 20.83 3.17 9.71
CA LYS A 353 21.71 3.97 8.83
C LYS A 353 23.18 3.62 9.04
N LYS A 354 23.51 2.96 10.16
CA LYS A 354 24.85 2.49 10.55
C LYS A 354 24.73 1.46 11.68
N ALA A 355 25.85 0.86 12.05
CA ALA A 355 25.93 -0.01 13.22
C ALA A 355 25.43 0.73 14.47
N ALA A 356 24.47 0.14 15.20
CA ALA A 356 23.91 0.75 16.40
C ALA A 356 23.34 -0.29 17.37
N ASN A 357 23.26 0.09 18.65
CA ASN A 357 22.56 -0.66 19.70
C ASN A 357 21.65 0.31 20.44
N ARG A 358 20.34 0.12 20.31
CA ARG A 358 19.33 1.08 20.77
C ARG A 358 18.23 0.39 21.55
N GLN A 359 17.67 1.11 22.52
CA GLN A 359 16.35 0.82 23.07
C GLN A 359 15.36 1.83 22.50
N ILE A 360 14.23 1.32 22.00
CA ILE A 360 13.17 2.14 21.39
C ILE A 360 11.89 1.93 22.17
N ALA A 361 11.31 3.01 22.70
CA ALA A 361 9.97 2.99 23.28
C ALA A 361 8.94 2.91 22.17
N LEU A 362 8.10 1.88 22.20
CA LEU A 362 7.01 1.74 21.26
C LEU A 362 5.76 2.47 21.76
N PRO A 363 4.87 2.91 20.84
CA PRO A 363 3.57 3.44 21.23
C PRO A 363 2.82 2.50 22.18
N GLU A 364 2.05 3.07 23.12
CA GLU A 364 1.37 2.34 24.21
C GLU A 364 0.55 1.13 23.71
N ARG A 365 -0.04 1.25 22.52
CA ARG A 365 -0.81 0.18 21.89
C ARG A 365 -0.04 -1.11 21.61
N PHE A 366 1.29 -1.09 21.63
CA PHE A 366 2.14 -2.28 21.47
C PHE A 366 2.57 -2.90 22.80
N VAL A 367 2.38 -2.21 23.91
CA VAL A 367 2.88 -2.64 25.23
C VAL A 367 2.19 -3.94 25.63
N GLY A 368 3.00 -4.97 25.92
CA GLY A 368 2.52 -6.28 26.36
C GLY A 368 2.00 -7.20 25.24
N LYS A 369 2.09 -6.78 23.97
CA LYS A 369 1.84 -7.67 22.82
C LYS A 369 3.09 -8.49 22.50
N ASP A 370 2.91 -9.73 22.05
CA ASP A 370 4.01 -10.46 21.40
C ASP A 370 4.22 -9.92 19.98
N PHE A 371 5.45 -10.06 19.45
CA PHE A 371 5.73 -9.77 18.05
C PHE A 371 6.54 -10.88 17.40
N ALA A 372 6.45 -10.96 16.08
CA ALA A 372 7.30 -11.80 15.25
C ALA A 372 8.15 -10.93 14.32
N ILE A 373 9.36 -11.40 14.02
CA ILE A 373 10.18 -10.81 12.95
C ILE A 373 9.55 -11.22 11.62
N TYR A 374 9.10 -10.23 10.84
CA TYR A 374 8.58 -10.42 9.49
C TYR A 374 9.72 -10.46 8.46
N GLU A 375 10.62 -9.48 8.55
CA GLU A 375 11.86 -9.44 7.77
C GLU A 375 13.01 -8.92 8.64
N SER A 376 14.23 -9.35 8.32
CA SER A 376 15.43 -8.83 8.95
C SER A 376 16.62 -9.02 8.04
N SER A 377 17.44 -7.99 7.92
CA SER A 377 18.77 -8.07 7.34
C SER A 377 19.68 -8.96 8.18
N GLU A 378 20.73 -9.49 7.56
CA GLU A 378 21.79 -10.20 8.25
C GLU A 378 22.46 -9.28 9.30
N GLY A 379 22.79 -9.81 10.48
CA GLY A 379 23.41 -9.03 11.53
C GLY A 379 22.50 -8.03 12.25
N VAL A 380 21.20 -7.99 11.93
CA VAL A 380 20.18 -7.23 12.66
C VAL A 380 19.41 -8.15 13.62
N SER A 381 19.15 -7.66 14.83
CA SER A 381 18.35 -8.37 15.82
C SER A 381 17.40 -7.42 16.56
N CYS A 382 16.21 -7.93 16.89
CA CYS A 382 15.18 -7.21 17.63
C CYS A 382 14.57 -8.14 18.68
N LYS A 383 14.46 -7.67 19.93
CA LYS A 383 13.81 -8.39 21.04
C LYS A 383 13.17 -7.42 22.02
N TRP A 384 12.22 -7.89 22.81
CA TRP A 384 11.77 -7.15 23.98
C TRP A 384 12.94 -6.87 24.93
N SER A 385 13.00 -5.63 25.43
CA SER A 385 13.95 -5.28 26.49
C SER A 385 13.39 -5.62 27.87
N GLU A 386 14.22 -5.52 28.91
CA GLU A 386 13.76 -5.65 30.30
C GLU A 386 12.81 -4.52 30.73
N THR A 387 12.93 -3.35 30.09
CA THR A 387 12.02 -2.22 30.30
C THR A 387 10.70 -2.48 29.56
N GLN A 388 9.57 -2.30 30.25
CA GLN A 388 8.25 -2.53 29.68
C GLN A 388 7.96 -1.54 28.54
N GLY A 389 7.46 -2.05 27.43
CA GLY A 389 7.07 -1.21 26.28
C GLY A 389 8.23 -0.78 25.39
N THR A 390 9.46 -1.24 25.67
CA THR A 390 10.64 -0.92 24.86
C THR A 390 11.23 -2.17 24.21
N ILE A 391 11.65 -2.04 22.96
CA ILE A 391 12.41 -3.07 22.24
C ILE A 391 13.91 -2.73 22.27
N SER A 392 14.75 -3.75 22.35
CA SER A 392 16.19 -3.65 22.10
C SER A 392 16.48 -4.08 20.68
N VAL A 393 17.11 -3.18 19.92
CA VAL A 393 17.45 -3.39 18.51
C VAL A 393 18.95 -3.19 18.32
N VAL A 394 19.58 -4.12 17.61
CA VAL A 394 21.03 -4.11 17.37
C VAL A 394 21.28 -4.42 15.91
N ALA A 395 22.16 -3.65 15.28
CA ALA A 395 22.66 -3.91 13.94
C ALA A 395 24.19 -3.75 13.91
N ASN A 396 24.87 -4.67 13.22
CA ASN A 396 26.33 -4.62 13.04
C ASN A 396 26.76 -3.61 11.96
N GLU A 397 25.84 -3.24 11.08
CA GLU A 397 26.02 -2.27 10.00
C GLU A 397 24.65 -1.67 9.61
N ALA A 398 24.56 -0.95 8.49
CA ALA A 398 23.27 -0.52 7.96
C ALA A 398 22.42 -1.74 7.57
N GLY A 399 21.11 -1.67 7.80
CA GLY A 399 20.23 -2.80 7.58
C GLY A 399 18.81 -2.49 8.06
N SER A 400 17.92 -3.46 7.99
CA SER A 400 16.52 -3.28 8.33
C SER A 400 15.95 -4.45 9.12
N CYS A 401 14.92 -4.18 9.90
CA CYS A 401 14.07 -5.18 10.51
C CYS A 401 12.63 -4.67 10.53
N VAL A 402 11.69 -5.54 10.18
CA VAL A 402 10.26 -5.28 10.33
C VAL A 402 9.69 -6.33 11.25
N ILE A 403 9.00 -5.87 12.28
CA ILE A 403 8.28 -6.73 13.22
C ILE A 403 6.78 -6.53 13.07
N VAL A 404 6.01 -7.59 13.30
CA VAL A 404 4.54 -7.58 13.24
C VAL A 404 3.94 -8.11 14.54
N PHE A 405 2.83 -7.53 14.96
CA PHE A 405 2.11 -7.84 16.19
C PHE A 405 0.81 -8.61 15.93
#